data_AF-D6X7N7-F1
#
_entry.id   AF-D6X7N7-F1
#
_cell.length_a   1.000
_cell.length_b   1.000
_cell.length_c   1.000
_cell.angle_alpha   90.00
_cell.angle_beta   90.00
_cell.angle_gamma   90.00
#
_symmetry.space_group_name_H-M   'P 1'
#
loop_
_entity.id
_entity.type
_entity.pdbx_description
1 polymer ?
#
loop_
_entity_poly.entity_id
_entity_poly.type
_entity_poly.pdbx_seq_one_letter_code
_entity_poly.pdbx_strand_id
1 'polypeptide(L)'
;AGLRAHDAGAALALLTSTWSTERAEDRLMFLDSLRAGLSDADEPFLEQALSDRSRNVRSTAAELLSALPHSALAGRMAARAASCVAMDRSGGTEATIVVEAPHECDADMQRDGIVPTPPSGRGERSWWLGQLVEAAPLSVWTDRLGGRSVREIVALPVSDGWADELHAAWCRAAVRQHDADWSRALLGTPAAPPSTGPGTTSPAERSKLLAALPDDERAAWVAEFIAAHGLSEAFQLLGVCTVPWAAPLGRAVVDALDIARDAGSYPWSFSGVMGLAERCLSPEEADRLEVLTATPDEQEDASPGAGGYWSEAFQRLVSTLRLRAAMHEELSTT
;
A
#
# COMPACT_ATOMS: atom_id res chain seq x y z
N ALA A 1 -9.58 -18.59 11.06
CA ALA A 1 -9.20 -18.58 9.64
C ALA A 1 -9.88 -19.69 8.83
N GLY A 2 -9.60 -20.98 9.11
CA GLY A 2 -10.15 -22.10 8.31
C GLY A 2 -11.69 -22.10 8.17
N LEU A 3 -12.44 -21.98 9.27
CA LEU A 3 -13.91 -21.91 9.22
C LEU A 3 -14.41 -20.66 8.48
N ARG A 4 -13.84 -19.47 8.75
CA ARG A 4 -14.23 -18.20 8.12
C ARG A 4 -14.13 -18.23 6.58
N ALA A 5 -13.13 -18.95 6.05
CA ALA A 5 -12.94 -19.10 4.61
C ALA A 5 -13.99 -20.02 3.95
N HIS A 6 -14.57 -20.96 4.70
CA HIS A 6 -15.58 -21.91 4.17
C HIS A 6 -17.01 -21.44 4.45
N ASP A 7 -17.26 -20.94 5.66
CA ASP A 7 -18.56 -20.43 6.11
C ASP A 7 -18.35 -19.24 7.04
N ALA A 8 -18.51 -18.05 6.45
CA ALA A 8 -18.35 -16.79 7.14
C ALA A 8 -19.37 -16.60 8.28
N GLY A 9 -20.61 -16.97 8.03
CA GLY A 9 -21.72 -16.80 8.97
C GLY A 9 -21.59 -17.73 10.17
N ALA A 10 -21.24 -19.00 9.94
CA ALA A 10 -20.99 -19.95 11.02
C ALA A 10 -19.79 -19.53 11.88
N ALA A 11 -18.72 -19.02 11.26
CA ALA A 11 -17.57 -18.49 11.99
C ALA A 11 -17.95 -17.32 12.90
N LEU A 12 -18.73 -16.35 12.39
CA LEU A 12 -19.20 -15.20 13.16
C LEU A 12 -20.15 -15.62 14.29
N ALA A 13 -21.06 -16.56 14.03
CA ALA A 13 -21.98 -17.09 15.04
C ALA A 13 -21.23 -17.79 16.18
N LEU A 14 -20.24 -18.63 15.83
CA LEU A 14 -19.37 -19.29 16.81
C LEU A 14 -18.61 -18.26 17.66
N LEU A 15 -17.95 -17.31 16.99
CA LEU A 15 -17.21 -16.23 17.66
C LEU A 15 -18.10 -15.46 18.65
N THR A 16 -19.29 -15.06 18.20
CA THR A 16 -20.25 -14.32 19.04
C THR A 16 -20.67 -15.15 20.25
N SER A 17 -20.88 -16.45 20.08
CA SER A 17 -21.35 -17.33 21.16
C SER A 17 -20.31 -17.57 22.27
N THR A 18 -19.01 -17.57 21.94
CA THR A 18 -17.95 -17.82 22.94
C THR A 18 -17.35 -16.55 23.50
N TRP A 19 -17.52 -15.41 22.83
CA TRP A 19 -16.84 -14.13 23.09
C TRP A 19 -16.71 -13.73 24.56
N SER A 20 -17.79 -13.84 25.35
CA SER A 20 -17.79 -13.43 26.76
C SER A 20 -16.90 -14.30 27.67
N THR A 21 -16.59 -15.52 27.23
CA THR A 21 -15.77 -16.50 27.99
C THR A 21 -14.30 -16.47 27.60
N GLU A 22 -13.98 -15.88 26.45
CA GLU A 22 -12.63 -15.84 25.90
C GLU A 22 -11.72 -14.83 26.63
N ARG A 23 -10.42 -15.11 26.63
CA ARG A 23 -9.41 -14.19 27.18
C ARG A 23 -9.17 -13.02 26.21
N ALA A 24 -8.55 -11.95 26.69
CA ALA A 24 -8.30 -10.77 25.87
C ALA A 24 -7.40 -11.05 24.65
N GLU A 25 -6.41 -11.93 24.79
CA GLU A 25 -5.50 -12.34 23.71
C GLU A 25 -6.23 -13.14 22.63
N ASP A 26 -7.03 -14.13 23.03
CA ASP A 26 -7.83 -14.95 22.11
C ASP A 26 -8.84 -14.08 21.35
N ARG A 27 -9.52 -13.17 22.05
CA ARG A 27 -10.46 -12.20 21.44
C ARG A 27 -9.79 -11.32 20.39
N LEU A 28 -8.56 -10.87 20.65
CA LEU A 28 -7.79 -10.10 19.68
C LEU A 28 -7.45 -10.94 18.44
N MET A 29 -6.99 -12.18 18.63
CA MET A 29 -6.73 -13.10 17.52
C MET A 29 -7.99 -13.40 16.70
N PHE A 30 -9.15 -13.55 17.36
CA PHE A 30 -10.40 -13.79 16.66
C PHE A 30 -10.88 -12.59 15.85
N LEU A 31 -10.78 -11.37 16.39
CA LEU A 31 -11.04 -10.15 15.62
C LEU A 31 -10.12 -10.05 14.41
N ASP A 32 -8.83 -10.30 14.59
CA ASP A 32 -7.87 -10.25 13.49
C ASP A 32 -8.24 -11.24 12.37
N SER A 33 -8.81 -12.39 12.73
CA SER A 33 -9.28 -13.37 11.75
C SER A 33 -10.46 -12.91 10.90
N LEU A 34 -11.21 -11.87 11.32
CA LEU A 34 -12.30 -11.28 10.54
C LEU A 34 -11.81 -10.42 9.38
N ARG A 35 -10.54 -9.98 9.38
CA ARG A 35 -9.95 -9.23 8.24
C ARG A 35 -10.13 -9.98 6.92
N ALA A 36 -9.97 -11.31 6.96
CA ALA A 36 -10.17 -12.15 5.81
C ALA A 36 -11.67 -12.29 5.49
N GLY A 37 -12.10 -11.61 4.43
CA GLY A 37 -13.49 -11.62 3.97
C GLY A 37 -14.43 -10.79 4.83
N LEU A 38 -13.91 -9.75 5.51
CA LEU A 38 -14.67 -8.76 6.28
C LEU A 38 -15.88 -8.27 5.47
N SER A 39 -17.04 -8.18 6.12
CA SER A 39 -18.30 -7.83 5.47
C SER A 39 -19.23 -7.07 6.41
N ASP A 40 -20.28 -6.46 5.84
CA ASP A 40 -21.31 -5.76 6.62
C ASP A 40 -22.01 -6.66 7.65
N ALA A 41 -22.02 -7.99 7.44
CA ALA A 41 -22.56 -8.94 8.41
C ALA A 41 -21.78 -8.96 9.74
N ASP A 42 -20.49 -8.57 9.72
CA ASP A 42 -19.62 -8.52 10.89
C ASP A 42 -19.87 -7.26 11.75
N GLU A 43 -20.50 -6.22 11.18
CA GLU A 43 -20.67 -4.90 11.82
C GLU A 43 -21.37 -4.97 13.19
N PRO A 44 -22.53 -5.66 13.36
CA PRO A 44 -23.23 -5.68 14.64
C PRO A 44 -22.38 -6.26 15.78
N PHE A 45 -21.51 -7.23 15.48
CA PHE A 45 -20.59 -7.81 16.44
C PHE A 45 -19.44 -6.85 16.74
N LEU A 46 -18.86 -6.21 15.73
CA LEU A 46 -17.77 -5.25 15.90
C LEU A 46 -18.20 -4.01 16.70
N GLU A 47 -19.41 -3.49 16.50
CA GLU A 47 -19.97 -2.39 17.30
C GLU A 47 -20.12 -2.78 18.79
N GLN A 48 -20.45 -4.04 19.09
CA GLN A 48 -20.43 -4.54 20.47
C GLN A 48 -18.99 -4.60 21.02
N ALA A 49 -18.02 -5.03 20.20
CA ALA A 49 -16.61 -5.13 20.58
C ALA A 49 -15.95 -3.77 20.87
N LEU A 50 -16.51 -2.64 20.41
CA LEU A 50 -16.09 -1.30 20.83
C LEU A 50 -16.26 -1.04 22.33
N SER A 51 -17.08 -1.83 23.02
CA SER A 51 -17.28 -1.72 24.47
C SER A 51 -16.45 -2.76 25.26
N ASP A 52 -15.51 -3.44 24.62
CA ASP A 52 -14.64 -4.41 25.29
C ASP A 52 -13.75 -3.77 26.35
N ARG A 53 -13.50 -4.47 27.45
CA ARG A 53 -12.58 -4.05 28.51
C ARG A 53 -11.13 -3.83 28.01
N SER A 54 -10.69 -4.59 27.02
CA SER A 54 -9.33 -4.50 26.47
C SER A 54 -9.22 -3.38 25.44
N ARG A 55 -8.27 -2.47 25.65
CA ARG A 55 -8.00 -1.37 24.71
C ARG A 55 -7.62 -1.89 23.32
N ASN A 56 -6.82 -2.94 23.24
CA ASN A 56 -6.38 -3.48 21.95
C ASN A 56 -7.56 -4.10 21.19
N VAL A 57 -8.48 -4.77 21.88
CA VAL A 57 -9.69 -5.33 21.27
C VAL A 57 -10.58 -4.20 20.71
N ARG A 58 -10.81 -3.14 21.49
CA ARG A 58 -11.57 -1.96 21.01
C ARG A 58 -10.92 -1.30 19.81
N SER A 59 -9.60 -1.11 19.84
CA SER A 59 -8.85 -0.49 18.75
C SER A 59 -8.93 -1.31 17.47
N THR A 60 -8.78 -2.64 17.56
CA THR A 60 -8.93 -3.51 16.38
C THR A 60 -10.37 -3.53 15.86
N ALA A 61 -11.38 -3.54 16.74
CA ALA A 61 -12.77 -3.44 16.32
C ALA A 61 -13.07 -2.13 15.57
N ALA A 62 -12.59 -0.99 16.09
CA ALA A 62 -12.72 0.31 15.44
C ALA A 62 -12.01 0.36 14.08
N GLU A 63 -10.81 -0.23 13.98
CA GLU A 63 -10.08 -0.34 12.72
C GLU A 63 -10.85 -1.17 11.68
N LEU A 64 -11.44 -2.31 12.08
CA LEU A 64 -12.22 -3.16 11.19
C LEU A 64 -13.50 -2.45 10.73
N LEU A 65 -14.20 -1.77 11.64
CA LEU A 65 -15.36 -0.95 11.28
C LEU A 65 -15.00 0.19 10.32
N SER A 66 -13.83 0.81 10.50
CA SER A 66 -13.33 1.87 9.59
C SER A 66 -12.96 1.33 8.21
N ALA A 67 -12.73 0.01 8.06
CA ALA A 67 -12.55 -0.65 6.77
C ALA A 67 -13.88 -0.99 6.08
N LEU A 68 -15.02 -0.80 6.75
CA LEU A 68 -16.37 -0.93 6.20
C LEU A 68 -16.95 0.46 5.94
N PRO A 69 -16.93 0.98 4.69
CA PRO A 69 -17.29 2.38 4.40
C PRO A 69 -18.72 2.76 4.79
N HIS A 70 -19.63 1.79 4.87
CA HIS A 70 -21.04 2.00 5.22
C HIS A 70 -21.34 1.75 6.70
N SER A 71 -20.35 1.40 7.53
CA SER A 71 -20.58 1.15 8.94
C SER A 71 -21.01 2.41 9.69
N ALA A 72 -21.75 2.22 10.78
CA ALA A 72 -22.17 3.31 11.65
C ALA A 72 -20.97 4.08 12.21
N LEU A 73 -19.88 3.40 12.55
CA LEU A 73 -18.63 4.05 12.98
C LEU A 73 -18.04 4.89 11.85
N ALA A 74 -17.98 4.37 10.62
CA ALA A 74 -17.45 5.11 9.48
C ALA A 74 -18.28 6.36 9.19
N GLY A 75 -19.61 6.30 9.34
CA GLY A 75 -20.49 7.48 9.28
C GLY A 75 -20.22 8.51 10.38
N ARG A 76 -19.95 8.07 11.61
CA ARG A 76 -19.53 8.97 12.71
C ARG A 76 -18.17 9.61 12.44
N MET A 77 -17.22 8.86 11.89
CA MET A 77 -15.90 9.38 11.49
C MET A 77 -16.01 10.38 10.34
N ALA A 78 -16.84 10.10 9.34
CA ALA A 78 -17.14 11.02 8.24
C ALA A 78 -17.65 12.37 8.75
N ALA A 79 -18.62 12.35 9.68
CA ALA A 79 -19.19 13.57 10.25
C ALA A 79 -18.14 14.40 11.01
N ARG A 80 -17.29 13.76 11.82
CA ARG A 80 -16.20 14.43 12.57
C ARG A 80 -15.10 14.94 11.64
N ALA A 81 -14.68 14.16 10.65
CA ALA A 81 -13.67 14.57 9.69
C ALA A 81 -14.16 15.74 8.81
N ALA A 82 -15.44 15.71 8.40
CA ALA A 82 -16.06 16.78 7.62
C ALA A 82 -16.23 18.08 8.43
N SER A 83 -16.39 18.03 9.75
CA SER A 83 -16.38 19.27 10.56
C SER A 83 -14.99 19.89 10.66
N CYS A 84 -13.94 19.09 10.57
CA CYS A 84 -12.55 19.55 10.63
C CYS A 84 -12.00 20.06 9.29
N VAL A 85 -12.40 19.47 8.17
CA VAL A 85 -11.78 19.76 6.87
C VAL A 85 -12.84 20.33 5.93
N ALA A 86 -12.56 21.48 5.34
CA ALA A 86 -13.51 22.20 4.47
C ALA A 86 -12.80 22.90 3.31
N MET A 87 -13.55 23.22 2.28
CA MET A 87 -13.13 24.24 1.30
C MET A 87 -13.20 25.63 1.94
N ASP A 88 -12.18 26.45 1.69
CA ASP A 88 -12.22 27.87 2.02
C ASP A 88 -13.37 28.56 1.27
N ARG A 89 -14.18 29.31 2.02
CA ARG A 89 -15.31 30.10 1.49
C ARG A 89 -15.05 31.60 1.56
N SER A 90 -13.86 32.02 1.98
CA SER A 90 -13.49 33.42 2.21
C SER A 90 -13.36 34.26 0.93
N GLY A 91 -13.54 33.65 -0.25
CA GLY A 91 -13.57 34.36 -1.53
C GLY A 91 -12.20 34.59 -2.17
N GLY A 92 -11.18 33.80 -1.79
CA GLY A 92 -9.91 33.75 -2.51
C GLY A 92 -10.09 33.28 -3.97
N THR A 93 -9.19 33.69 -4.84
CA THR A 93 -9.18 33.29 -6.26
C THR A 93 -8.84 31.81 -6.48
N GLU A 94 -8.19 31.17 -5.50
CA GLU A 94 -7.77 29.77 -5.56
C GLU A 94 -8.56 28.92 -4.56
N ALA A 95 -8.90 27.70 -4.97
CA ALA A 95 -9.61 26.75 -4.15
C ALA A 95 -8.62 26.10 -3.16
N THR A 96 -8.77 26.40 -1.87
CA THR A 96 -7.86 25.94 -0.81
C THR A 96 -8.62 25.13 0.24
N ILE A 97 -7.99 24.08 0.77
CA ILE A 97 -8.50 23.34 1.93
C ILE A 97 -8.09 24.06 3.20
N VAL A 98 -9.07 24.33 4.07
CA VAL A 98 -8.85 24.82 5.43
C VAL A 98 -9.15 23.73 6.44
N VAL A 99 -8.39 23.73 7.53
CA VAL A 99 -8.45 22.70 8.58
C VAL A 99 -8.65 23.35 9.94
N GLU A 100 -9.76 22.99 10.59
CA GLU A 100 -9.99 23.23 12.02
C GLU A 100 -9.85 21.89 12.77
N ALA A 101 -8.63 21.60 13.22
CA ALA A 101 -8.36 20.37 13.94
C ALA A 101 -9.13 20.31 15.28
N PRO A 102 -9.47 19.11 15.79
CA PRO A 102 -10.20 18.98 17.06
C PRO A 102 -9.47 19.69 18.22
N HIS A 103 -10.22 20.32 19.12
CA HIS A 103 -9.67 20.95 20.33
C HIS A 103 -9.51 19.96 21.49
N GLU A 104 -10.23 18.85 21.46
CA GLU A 104 -10.18 17.79 22.48
C GLU A 104 -10.48 16.42 21.85
N CYS A 105 -10.19 15.36 22.60
CA CYS A 105 -10.60 14.00 22.29
C CYS A 105 -11.62 13.53 23.34
N ASP A 106 -12.89 13.66 23.00
CA ASP A 106 -13.99 13.35 23.91
C ASP A 106 -14.16 11.84 24.16
N ALA A 107 -15.09 11.48 25.06
CA ALA A 107 -15.33 10.08 25.41
C ALA A 107 -15.90 9.25 24.25
N ASP A 108 -16.66 9.86 23.34
CA ASP A 108 -17.26 9.18 22.20
C ASP A 108 -16.21 8.90 21.12
N MET A 109 -15.27 9.82 20.91
CA MET A 109 -14.08 9.63 20.08
C MET A 109 -13.24 8.46 20.62
N GLN A 110 -13.00 8.41 21.93
CA GLN A 110 -12.25 7.31 22.54
C GLN A 110 -12.99 5.97 22.44
N ARG A 111 -14.33 5.96 22.57
CA ARG A 111 -15.17 4.78 22.32
C ARG A 111 -15.03 4.30 20.88
N ASP A 112 -15.01 5.23 19.93
CA ASP A 112 -14.84 4.96 18.49
C ASP A 112 -13.38 4.67 18.09
N GLY A 113 -12.47 4.47 19.06
CA GLY A 113 -11.11 4.00 18.82
C GLY A 113 -10.07 5.10 18.61
N ILE A 114 -10.43 6.38 18.73
CA ILE A 114 -9.47 7.48 18.67
C ILE A 114 -8.60 7.45 19.94
N VAL A 115 -7.30 7.34 19.74
CA VAL A 115 -6.33 7.32 20.84
C VAL A 115 -6.11 8.75 21.31
N PRO A 116 -6.32 9.07 22.61
CA PRO A 116 -6.22 10.44 23.11
C PRO A 116 -4.77 10.92 23.19
N THR A 117 -3.83 10.08 23.61
CA THR A 117 -2.44 10.49 23.84
C THR A 117 -1.59 10.26 22.59
N PRO A 118 -0.96 11.30 22.02
CA PRO A 118 -0.06 11.15 20.88
C PRO A 118 1.26 10.47 21.28
N PRO A 119 1.97 9.86 20.31
CA PRO A 119 3.38 9.53 20.47
C PRO A 119 4.23 10.76 20.78
N SER A 120 5.40 10.54 21.40
CA SER A 120 6.34 11.62 21.72
C SER A 120 6.73 12.42 20.47
N GLY A 121 6.73 13.75 20.57
CA GLY A 121 7.09 14.66 19.47
C GLY A 121 5.96 14.99 18.50
N ARG A 122 4.75 14.45 18.70
CA ARG A 122 3.57 14.77 17.86
C ARG A 122 2.56 15.64 18.62
N GLY A 123 2.05 16.67 17.95
CA GLY A 123 1.03 17.55 18.53
C GLY A 123 -0.33 16.85 18.63
N GLU A 124 -1.05 17.07 19.73
CA GLU A 124 -2.34 16.43 20.02
C GLU A 124 -3.39 16.69 18.93
N ARG A 125 -3.52 17.95 18.47
CA ARG A 125 -4.48 18.34 17.43
C ARG A 125 -4.25 17.62 16.10
N SER A 126 -2.99 17.53 15.66
CA SER A 126 -2.59 16.78 14.46
C SER A 126 -2.83 15.29 14.62
N TRP A 127 -2.54 14.75 15.81
CA TRP A 127 -2.79 13.35 16.11
C TRP A 127 -4.27 12.97 16.05
N TRP A 128 -5.17 13.78 16.60
CA TRP A 128 -6.60 13.50 16.54
C TRP A 128 -7.16 13.71 15.13
N LEU A 129 -6.77 14.79 14.44
CA LEU A 129 -7.16 15.02 13.05
C LEU A 129 -6.77 13.84 12.15
N GLY A 130 -5.51 13.40 12.24
CA GLY A 130 -5.00 12.31 11.41
C GLY A 130 -5.77 11.00 11.61
N GLN A 131 -6.19 10.70 12.84
CA GLN A 131 -6.99 9.50 13.12
C GLN A 131 -8.42 9.63 12.60
N LEU A 132 -9.04 10.81 12.72
CA LEU A 132 -10.40 11.05 12.20
C LEU A 132 -10.44 10.95 10.68
N VAL A 133 -9.47 11.56 9.99
CA VAL A 133 -9.38 11.53 8.52
C VAL A 133 -9.06 10.12 8.02
N GLU A 134 -8.19 9.39 8.73
CA GLU A 134 -7.86 7.99 8.40
C GLU A 134 -9.06 7.04 8.55
N ALA A 135 -9.91 7.27 9.55
CA ALA A 135 -11.05 6.43 9.86
C ALA A 135 -12.32 6.80 9.07
N ALA A 136 -12.31 7.92 8.34
CA ALA A 136 -13.43 8.35 7.51
C ALA A 136 -13.44 7.62 6.14
N PRO A 137 -14.62 7.23 5.63
CA PRO A 137 -14.80 6.80 4.24
C PRO A 137 -14.21 7.81 3.27
N LEU A 138 -13.40 7.35 2.32
CA LEU A 138 -12.78 8.24 1.34
C LEU A 138 -13.80 8.93 0.42
N SER A 139 -14.96 8.31 0.22
CA SER A 139 -16.07 8.85 -0.57
C SER A 139 -16.61 10.18 -0.02
N VAL A 140 -16.44 10.48 1.28
CA VAL A 140 -16.93 11.74 1.87
C VAL A 140 -16.25 12.97 1.27
N TRP A 141 -15.01 12.83 0.82
CA TRP A 141 -14.17 13.95 0.40
C TRP A 141 -14.61 14.55 -0.93
N THR A 142 -15.14 13.75 -1.86
CA THR A 142 -15.66 14.23 -3.14
C THR A 142 -16.77 15.26 -2.93
N ASP A 143 -17.79 14.91 -2.14
CA ASP A 143 -18.89 15.83 -1.85
C ASP A 143 -18.44 16.99 -0.96
N ARG A 144 -17.62 16.69 0.06
CA ARG A 144 -17.16 17.70 1.02
C ARG A 144 -16.30 18.79 0.36
N LEU A 145 -15.54 18.42 -0.67
CA LEU A 145 -14.59 19.30 -1.35
C LEU A 145 -15.07 19.77 -2.74
N GLY A 146 -16.40 19.80 -2.93
CA GLY A 146 -17.04 20.49 -4.04
C GLY A 146 -17.25 19.65 -5.31
N GLY A 147 -17.44 18.34 -5.17
CA GLY A 147 -17.70 17.42 -6.29
C GLY A 147 -16.46 17.16 -7.16
N ARG A 148 -15.26 17.42 -6.64
CA ARG A 148 -13.99 17.27 -7.34
C ARG A 148 -13.61 15.81 -7.53
N SER A 149 -12.88 15.52 -8.60
CA SER A 149 -12.22 14.22 -8.75
C SER A 149 -11.15 14.04 -7.68
N VAL A 150 -10.81 12.78 -7.38
CA VAL A 150 -9.80 12.44 -6.37
C VAL A 150 -8.44 13.09 -6.67
N ARG A 151 -8.03 13.11 -7.94
CA ARG A 151 -6.79 13.78 -8.37
C ARG A 151 -6.81 15.28 -8.10
N GLU A 152 -7.94 15.94 -8.37
CA GLU A 152 -8.07 17.37 -8.07
C GLU A 152 -8.03 17.63 -6.57
N ILE A 153 -8.65 16.77 -5.75
CA ILE A 153 -8.64 16.89 -4.29
C ILE A 153 -7.21 16.82 -3.74
N VAL A 154 -6.45 15.79 -4.12
CA VAL A 154 -5.05 15.60 -3.67
C VAL A 154 -4.13 16.74 -4.15
N ALA A 155 -4.50 17.44 -5.22
CA ALA A 155 -3.74 18.58 -5.74
C ALA A 155 -4.12 19.93 -5.11
N LEU A 156 -5.16 20.00 -4.28
CA LEU A 156 -5.58 21.25 -3.65
C LEU A 156 -4.50 21.74 -2.67
N PRO A 157 -4.17 23.04 -2.64
CA PRO A 157 -3.38 23.61 -1.56
C PRO A 157 -4.13 23.46 -0.23
N VAL A 158 -3.38 23.19 0.84
CA VAL A 158 -3.89 23.07 2.21
C VAL A 158 -3.27 24.17 3.06
N SER A 159 -4.11 24.94 3.77
CA SER A 159 -3.65 26.06 4.60
C SER A 159 -2.86 25.58 5.84
N ASP A 160 -2.13 26.52 6.45
CA ASP A 160 -1.55 26.41 7.80
C ASP A 160 -0.66 25.18 8.05
N GLY A 161 -0.07 24.61 6.99
CA GLY A 161 0.87 23.50 7.09
C GLY A 161 0.21 22.13 7.34
N TRP A 162 -1.10 21.99 7.10
CA TRP A 162 -1.81 20.72 7.33
C TRP A 162 -1.69 19.70 6.20
N ALA A 163 -1.05 20.05 5.09
CA ALA A 163 -0.95 19.20 3.89
C ALA A 163 -0.41 17.80 4.20
N ASP A 164 0.73 17.72 4.89
CA ASP A 164 1.41 16.44 5.18
C ASP A 164 0.54 15.54 6.07
N GLU A 165 -0.16 16.11 7.06
CA GLU A 165 -1.04 15.35 7.95
C GLU A 165 -2.25 14.79 7.20
N LEU A 166 -2.91 15.62 6.38
CA LEU A 166 -4.05 15.18 5.58
C LEU A 166 -3.66 14.11 4.58
N HIS A 167 -2.57 14.32 3.84
CA HIS A 167 -2.13 13.37 2.82
C HIS A 167 -1.68 12.05 3.45
N ALA A 168 -0.96 12.09 4.59
CA ALA A 168 -0.60 10.89 5.31
C ALA A 168 -1.84 10.13 5.81
N ALA A 169 -2.88 10.83 6.29
CA ALA A 169 -4.13 10.20 6.71
C ALA A 169 -4.92 9.61 5.54
N TRP A 170 -5.00 10.30 4.40
CA TRP A 170 -5.60 9.76 3.18
C TRP A 170 -4.84 8.54 2.64
N CYS A 171 -3.51 8.51 2.72
CA CYS A 171 -2.73 7.33 2.38
C CYS A 171 -3.12 6.13 3.23
N ARG A 172 -3.24 6.30 4.55
CA ARG A 172 -3.64 5.22 5.46
C ARG A 172 -5.09 4.77 5.21
N ALA A 173 -6.00 5.71 4.93
CA ALA A 173 -7.38 5.41 4.56
C ALA A 173 -7.47 4.63 3.23
N ALA A 174 -6.70 5.02 2.21
CA ALA A 174 -6.69 4.36 0.89
C ALA A 174 -6.21 2.92 0.98
N VAL A 175 -5.16 2.68 1.77
CA VAL A 175 -4.67 1.32 2.05
C VAL A 175 -5.72 0.51 2.80
N ARG A 176 -6.35 1.09 3.83
CA ARG A 176 -7.36 0.41 4.66
C ARG A 176 -8.61 0.02 3.88
N GLN A 177 -9.07 0.90 3.00
CA GLN A 177 -10.29 0.74 2.21
C GLN A 177 -10.02 0.03 0.87
N HIS A 178 -8.74 -0.28 0.55
CA HIS A 178 -8.33 -0.81 -0.74
C HIS A 178 -8.83 0.03 -1.93
N ASP A 179 -8.77 1.36 -1.80
CA ASP A 179 -9.30 2.30 -2.79
C ASP A 179 -8.24 2.64 -3.85
N ALA A 180 -8.41 2.06 -5.04
CA ALA A 180 -7.47 2.22 -6.15
C ALA A 180 -7.41 3.66 -6.69
N ASP A 181 -8.51 4.41 -6.67
CA ASP A 181 -8.55 5.77 -7.22
C ASP A 181 -7.77 6.75 -6.34
N TRP A 182 -7.94 6.63 -5.02
CA TRP A 182 -7.15 7.36 -4.05
C TRP A 182 -5.70 6.94 -4.05
N SER A 183 -5.40 5.64 -4.09
CA SER A 183 -4.02 5.16 -4.19
C SER A 183 -3.32 5.71 -5.43
N ARG A 184 -3.98 5.71 -6.60
CA ARG A 184 -3.43 6.28 -7.84
C ARG A 184 -3.14 7.78 -7.71
N ALA A 185 -4.06 8.55 -7.15
CA ALA A 185 -3.89 9.99 -6.98
C ALA A 185 -2.75 10.33 -5.99
N LEU A 186 -2.66 9.59 -4.87
CA LEU A 186 -1.67 9.80 -3.82
C LEU A 186 -0.27 9.31 -4.21
N LEU A 187 -0.17 8.25 -5.01
CA LEU A 187 1.09 7.79 -5.62
C LEU A 187 1.64 8.82 -6.62
N GLY A 188 0.76 9.49 -7.36
CA GLY A 188 1.14 10.44 -8.40
C GLY A 188 1.85 9.77 -9.58
N THR A 189 2.59 10.57 -10.34
CA THR A 189 3.32 10.12 -11.52
C THR A 189 4.59 9.35 -11.11
N PRO A 190 4.86 8.15 -11.65
CA PRO A 190 6.06 7.36 -11.32
C PRO A 190 7.37 8.13 -11.52
N ALA A 191 7.44 8.98 -12.54
CA ALA A 191 8.63 9.78 -12.86
C ALA A 191 8.87 10.99 -11.94
N ALA A 192 7.91 11.34 -11.08
CA ALA A 192 8.11 12.44 -10.12
C ALA A 192 9.21 12.05 -9.10
N PRO A 193 10.03 13.00 -8.64
CA PRO A 193 11.04 12.73 -7.63
C PRO A 193 10.41 12.07 -6.38
N PRO A 194 11.02 11.01 -5.82
CA PRO A 194 10.44 10.25 -4.71
C PRO A 194 10.12 11.08 -3.46
N SER A 195 10.82 12.21 -3.28
CA SER A 195 10.66 13.17 -2.18
C SER A 195 9.57 14.23 -2.40
N THR A 196 8.94 14.26 -3.59
CA THR A 196 7.98 15.31 -4.00
C THR A 196 6.56 14.79 -4.20
N GLY A 197 6.31 13.51 -3.96
CA GLY A 197 4.98 12.92 -4.07
C GLY A 197 4.01 13.51 -3.03
N PRO A 198 2.71 13.67 -3.36
CA PRO A 198 1.74 14.32 -2.47
C PRO A 198 1.65 13.66 -1.10
N GLY A 199 1.73 12.33 -1.00
CA GLY A 199 1.48 11.63 0.28
C GLY A 199 2.44 10.49 0.64
N THR A 200 3.44 10.16 -0.18
CA THR A 200 4.37 9.05 0.12
C THR A 200 5.71 9.59 0.59
N THR A 201 5.92 9.67 1.90
CA THR A 201 7.22 10.08 2.47
C THR A 201 8.18 8.90 2.60
N SER A 202 7.68 7.66 2.53
CA SER A 202 8.50 6.45 2.63
C SER A 202 8.24 5.41 1.52
N PRO A 203 9.26 4.62 1.13
CA PRO A 203 9.08 3.48 0.22
C PRO A 203 8.05 2.46 0.73
N ALA A 204 7.95 2.25 2.05
CA ALA A 204 7.01 1.31 2.65
C ALA A 204 5.55 1.74 2.47
N GLU A 205 5.24 3.03 2.60
CA GLU A 205 3.89 3.55 2.31
C GLU A 205 3.54 3.43 0.83
N ARG A 206 4.51 3.72 -0.06
CA ARG A 206 4.34 3.54 -1.50
C ARG A 206 4.01 2.09 -1.84
N SER A 207 4.72 1.12 -1.27
CA SER A 207 4.41 -0.30 -1.46
C SER A 207 2.99 -0.66 -1.01
N LYS A 208 2.50 -0.06 0.09
CA LYS A 208 1.13 -0.30 0.58
C LYS A 208 0.07 0.29 -0.37
N LEU A 209 0.28 1.49 -0.89
CA LEU A 209 -0.64 2.09 -1.88
C LEU A 209 -0.64 1.31 -3.19
N LEU A 210 0.52 0.87 -3.67
CA LEU A 210 0.63 0.01 -4.85
C LEU A 210 -0.18 -1.28 -4.69
N ALA A 211 -0.16 -1.88 -3.50
CA ALA A 211 -0.92 -3.09 -3.21
C ALA A 211 -2.45 -2.91 -3.26
N ALA A 212 -2.96 -1.67 -3.26
CA ALA A 212 -4.38 -1.37 -3.46
C ALA A 212 -4.76 -1.17 -4.95
N LEU A 213 -3.78 -1.06 -5.86
CA LEU A 213 -4.04 -0.99 -7.30
C LEU A 213 -4.30 -2.39 -7.89
N PRO A 214 -5.01 -2.46 -9.04
CA PRO A 214 -5.03 -3.66 -9.89
C PRO A 214 -3.62 -4.12 -10.25
N ASP A 215 -3.46 -5.43 -10.45
CA ASP A 215 -2.15 -6.08 -10.64
C ASP A 215 -1.38 -5.57 -11.86
N ASP A 216 -2.08 -5.36 -12.97
CA ASP A 216 -1.55 -4.84 -14.23
C ASP A 216 -1.12 -3.39 -14.09
N GLU A 217 -1.93 -2.56 -13.45
CA GLU A 217 -1.62 -1.17 -13.18
C GLU A 217 -0.45 -1.03 -12.21
N ARG A 218 -0.42 -1.81 -11.12
CA ARG A 218 0.70 -1.86 -10.19
C ARG A 218 2.01 -2.18 -10.92
N ALA A 219 1.99 -3.20 -11.79
CA ALA A 219 3.17 -3.59 -12.54
C ALA A 219 3.62 -2.49 -13.52
N ALA A 220 2.69 -1.82 -14.21
CA ALA A 220 3.00 -0.71 -15.10
C ALA A 220 3.60 0.49 -14.34
N TRP A 221 3.01 0.87 -13.20
CA TRP A 221 3.51 1.96 -12.37
C TRP A 221 4.94 1.70 -11.88
N VAL A 222 5.22 0.49 -11.39
CA VAL A 222 6.57 0.13 -10.92
C VAL A 222 7.56 0.05 -12.08
N ALA A 223 7.15 -0.42 -13.26
CA ALA A 223 7.98 -0.43 -14.46
C ALA A 223 8.42 1.00 -14.85
N GLU A 224 7.49 1.95 -14.88
CA GLU A 224 7.79 3.37 -15.15
C GLU A 224 8.67 3.98 -14.06
N PHE A 225 8.46 3.62 -12.79
CA PHE A 225 9.28 4.08 -11.68
C PHE A 225 10.73 3.59 -11.81
N ILE A 226 10.95 2.32 -12.18
CA ILE A 226 12.28 1.77 -12.45
C ILE A 226 12.96 2.52 -13.60
N ALA A 227 12.24 2.79 -14.68
CA ALA A 227 12.78 3.51 -15.83
C ALA A 227 13.21 4.95 -15.46
N ALA A 228 12.50 5.60 -14.53
CA ALA A 228 12.80 6.97 -14.11
C ALA A 228 13.89 7.07 -13.04
N HIS A 229 13.92 6.15 -12.06
CA HIS A 229 14.75 6.27 -10.85
C HIS A 229 15.76 5.14 -10.66
N GLY A 230 15.68 4.08 -11.47
CA GLY A 230 16.56 2.91 -11.40
C GLY A 230 16.12 1.86 -10.37
N LEU A 231 16.79 0.70 -10.42
CA LEU A 231 16.45 -0.48 -9.61
C LEU A 231 16.68 -0.29 -8.11
N SER A 232 17.70 0.48 -7.72
CA SER A 232 18.05 0.69 -6.31
C SER A 232 16.90 1.33 -5.53
N GLU A 233 16.19 2.28 -6.15
CA GLU A 233 15.03 2.95 -5.54
C GLU A 233 13.76 2.08 -5.57
N ALA A 234 13.67 1.14 -6.52
CA ALA A 234 12.48 0.34 -6.73
C ALA A 234 12.45 -0.98 -5.96
N PHE A 235 13.56 -1.38 -5.30
CA PHE A 235 13.73 -2.71 -4.73
C PHE A 235 12.58 -3.15 -3.80
N GLN A 236 12.11 -2.26 -2.92
CA GLN A 236 10.99 -2.57 -2.00
C GLN A 236 9.63 -2.66 -2.70
N LEU A 237 9.48 -2.01 -3.87
CA LEU A 237 8.24 -2.00 -4.64
C LEU A 237 8.06 -3.30 -5.42
N LEU A 238 9.15 -3.94 -5.83
CA LEU A 238 9.13 -5.24 -6.49
C LEU A 238 8.46 -6.32 -5.62
N GLY A 239 8.59 -6.22 -4.29
CA GLY A 239 8.05 -7.19 -3.34
C GLY A 239 6.52 -7.20 -3.22
N VAL A 240 5.82 -6.18 -3.72
CA VAL A 240 4.34 -6.13 -3.72
C VAL A 240 3.73 -6.46 -5.09
N CYS A 241 4.56 -6.68 -6.12
CA CYS A 241 4.08 -7.01 -7.45
C CYS A 241 3.66 -8.50 -7.54
N THR A 242 2.59 -8.76 -8.29
CA THR A 242 2.10 -10.13 -8.49
C THR A 242 3.14 -10.98 -9.22
N VAL A 243 3.22 -12.26 -8.85
CA VAL A 243 4.12 -13.24 -9.47
C VAL A 243 3.33 -14.22 -10.35
N PRO A 244 3.80 -14.55 -11.57
CA PRO A 244 4.96 -13.95 -12.24
C PRO A 244 4.73 -12.46 -12.57
N TRP A 245 5.81 -11.67 -12.58
CA TRP A 245 5.74 -10.26 -12.95
C TRP A 245 5.15 -10.09 -14.34
N ALA A 246 4.19 -9.18 -14.46
CA ALA A 246 3.62 -8.83 -15.74
C ALA A 246 4.71 -8.30 -16.69
N ALA A 247 4.51 -8.53 -18.00
CA ALA A 247 5.52 -8.28 -19.01
C ALA A 247 6.14 -6.87 -18.99
N PRO A 248 5.40 -5.76 -18.73
CA PRO A 248 6.00 -4.43 -18.60
C PRO A 248 7.04 -4.34 -17.46
N LEU A 249 6.72 -4.91 -16.30
CA LEU A 249 7.61 -4.91 -15.14
C LEU A 249 8.83 -5.79 -15.38
N GLY A 250 8.63 -7.00 -15.92
CA GLY A 250 9.72 -7.91 -16.26
C GLY A 250 10.73 -7.25 -17.20
N ARG A 251 10.24 -6.58 -18.26
CA ARG A 251 11.08 -5.81 -19.18
C ARG A 251 11.85 -4.69 -18.49
N ALA A 252 11.17 -3.86 -17.71
CA ALA A 252 11.83 -2.74 -17.03
C ALA A 252 12.95 -3.20 -16.08
N VAL A 253 12.77 -4.33 -15.38
CA VAL A 253 13.84 -4.91 -14.54
C VAL A 253 15.02 -5.38 -15.38
N VAL A 254 14.74 -6.11 -16.47
CA VAL A 254 15.78 -6.62 -17.37
C VAL A 254 16.55 -5.50 -18.04
N ASP A 255 15.84 -4.51 -18.58
CA ASP A 255 16.43 -3.35 -19.25
C ASP A 255 17.32 -2.57 -18.25
N ALA A 256 16.90 -2.41 -17.00
CA ALA A 256 17.71 -1.75 -15.98
C ALA A 256 18.94 -2.57 -15.54
N LEU A 257 18.87 -3.90 -15.54
CA LEU A 257 20.04 -4.77 -15.32
C LEU A 257 21.01 -4.70 -16.50
N ASP A 258 20.50 -4.64 -17.73
CA ASP A 258 21.32 -4.51 -18.94
C ASP A 258 22.02 -3.15 -18.99
N ILE A 259 21.32 -2.07 -18.68
CA ILE A 259 21.91 -0.73 -18.53
C ILE A 259 23.04 -0.74 -17.47
N ALA A 260 22.83 -1.44 -16.34
CA ALA A 260 23.86 -1.56 -15.31
C ALA A 260 25.06 -2.41 -15.78
N ARG A 261 24.83 -3.44 -16.58
CA ARG A 261 25.86 -4.24 -17.24
C ARG A 261 26.69 -3.38 -18.19
N ASP A 262 26.03 -2.64 -19.07
CA ASP A 262 26.66 -1.77 -20.07
C ASP A 262 27.45 -0.62 -19.43
N ALA A 263 26.99 -0.12 -18.28
CA ALA A 263 27.70 0.88 -17.48
C ALA A 263 28.94 0.33 -16.75
N GLY A 264 29.29 -0.95 -16.91
CA GLY A 264 30.47 -1.56 -16.29
C GLY A 264 30.38 -1.75 -14.78
N SER A 265 29.17 -1.71 -14.22
CA SER A 265 28.94 -1.99 -12.80
C SER A 265 29.14 -3.47 -12.50
N TYR A 266 29.24 -3.86 -11.22
CA TYR A 266 29.31 -5.27 -10.85
C TYR A 266 27.94 -5.86 -10.50
N PRO A 267 27.66 -7.11 -10.89
CA PRO A 267 26.35 -7.73 -10.70
C PRO A 267 25.97 -7.97 -9.22
N TRP A 268 26.93 -8.09 -8.29
CA TRP A 268 26.62 -8.32 -6.87
C TRP A 268 25.94 -7.11 -6.20
N SER A 269 26.12 -5.90 -6.73
CA SER A 269 25.36 -4.71 -6.34
C SER A 269 23.86 -4.88 -6.58
N PHE A 270 23.49 -5.78 -7.49
CA PHE A 270 22.12 -6.12 -7.87
C PHE A 270 21.71 -7.53 -7.43
N SER A 271 22.49 -8.20 -6.58
CA SER A 271 22.24 -9.59 -6.16
C SER A 271 20.82 -9.82 -5.59
N GLY A 272 20.30 -8.85 -4.83
CA GLY A 272 18.92 -8.89 -4.32
C GLY A 272 17.88 -8.88 -5.44
N VAL A 273 18.06 -8.00 -6.44
CA VAL A 273 17.18 -7.91 -7.60
C VAL A 273 17.30 -9.16 -8.49
N MET A 274 18.52 -9.65 -8.73
CA MET A 274 18.75 -10.89 -9.50
C MET A 274 18.04 -12.07 -8.85
N GLY A 275 18.13 -12.22 -7.53
CA GLY A 275 17.41 -13.27 -6.81
C GLY A 275 15.88 -13.12 -6.92
N LEU A 276 15.34 -11.90 -6.94
CA LEU A 276 13.92 -11.67 -7.22
C LEU A 276 13.59 -12.05 -8.67
N ALA A 277 14.38 -11.61 -9.65
CA ALA A 277 14.18 -11.89 -11.06
C ALA A 277 14.12 -13.41 -11.34
N GLU A 278 15.03 -14.19 -10.74
CA GLU A 278 15.04 -15.66 -10.83
C GLU A 278 13.71 -16.31 -10.38
N ARG A 279 13.05 -15.74 -9.36
CA ARG A 279 11.79 -16.25 -8.80
C ARG A 279 10.53 -15.64 -9.43
N CYS A 280 10.61 -14.39 -9.85
CA CYS A 280 9.45 -13.57 -10.15
C CYS A 280 9.27 -13.30 -11.65
N LEU A 281 10.33 -13.34 -12.48
CA LEU A 281 10.16 -13.19 -13.93
C LEU A 281 9.31 -14.34 -14.49
N SER A 282 8.58 -14.04 -15.57
CA SER A 282 7.90 -15.06 -16.38
C SER A 282 8.94 -16.00 -16.98
N PRO A 283 8.77 -17.33 -16.89
CA PRO A 283 9.64 -18.28 -17.58
C PRO A 283 9.73 -18.07 -19.10
N GLU A 284 8.71 -17.46 -19.71
CA GLU A 284 8.66 -17.16 -21.15
C GLU A 284 9.73 -16.14 -21.60
N GLU A 285 10.32 -15.38 -20.68
CA GLU A 285 11.36 -14.39 -21.01
C GLU A 285 12.75 -15.04 -21.24
N ALA A 286 12.91 -16.34 -21.00
CA ALA A 286 14.20 -17.04 -21.08
C ALA A 286 14.88 -16.86 -22.45
N ASP A 287 14.14 -17.02 -23.55
CA ASP A 287 14.70 -16.93 -24.90
C ASP A 287 15.12 -15.50 -25.26
N ARG A 288 14.38 -14.49 -24.77
CA ARG A 288 14.74 -13.08 -24.95
C ARG A 288 16.04 -12.75 -24.22
N LEU A 289 16.24 -13.33 -23.03
CA LEU A 289 17.39 -13.08 -22.18
C LEU A 289 18.67 -13.79 -22.63
N GLU A 290 18.59 -14.78 -23.53
CA GLU A 290 19.75 -15.51 -24.05
C GLU A 290 20.81 -14.55 -24.63
N VAL A 291 20.38 -13.46 -25.28
CA VAL A 291 21.28 -12.46 -25.88
C VAL A 291 22.16 -11.79 -24.81
N LEU A 292 21.69 -11.65 -23.58
CA LEU A 292 22.41 -10.99 -22.48
C LEU A 292 23.46 -11.90 -21.83
N THR A 293 23.52 -13.18 -22.22
CA THR A 293 24.52 -14.14 -21.74
C THR A 293 25.88 -13.98 -22.41
N ALA A 294 25.97 -13.23 -23.52
CA ALA A 294 27.23 -12.91 -24.16
C ALA A 294 28.08 -11.98 -23.28
N THR A 295 29.39 -12.19 -23.27
CA THR A 295 30.34 -11.30 -22.60
C THR A 295 30.42 -9.99 -23.38
N PRO A 296 30.09 -8.84 -22.77
CA PRO A 296 30.22 -7.54 -23.43
C PRO A 296 31.69 -7.19 -23.65
N ASP A 297 31.97 -6.36 -24.66
CA ASP A 297 33.31 -5.82 -24.91
C ASP A 297 33.76 -4.95 -23.72
N GLU A 298 35.01 -5.12 -23.28
CA GLU A 298 35.56 -4.35 -22.15
C GLU A 298 35.74 -2.88 -22.56
N GLN A 299 35.03 -1.97 -21.88
CA GLN A 299 35.22 -0.52 -22.04
C GLN A 299 36.38 -0.02 -21.18
N GLU A 300 37.08 1.04 -21.60
CA GLU A 300 38.24 1.62 -20.88
C GLU A 300 37.92 2.04 -19.44
N ASP A 301 36.67 2.48 -19.19
CA ASP A 301 36.20 2.91 -17.86
C ASP A 301 35.49 1.79 -17.06
N ALA A 302 35.37 0.59 -17.61
CA ALA A 302 34.67 -0.51 -16.95
C ALA A 302 35.51 -1.15 -15.84
N SER A 303 34.81 -1.71 -14.84
CA SER A 303 35.49 -2.47 -13.79
C SER A 303 36.08 -3.77 -14.38
N PRO A 304 37.36 -4.11 -14.12
CA PRO A 304 38.01 -5.28 -14.71
C PRO A 304 37.25 -6.59 -14.47
N GLY A 305 36.96 -7.35 -15.52
CA GLY A 305 36.26 -8.64 -15.44
C GLY A 305 34.76 -8.57 -15.14
N ALA A 306 34.17 -7.38 -14.99
CA ALA A 306 32.73 -7.23 -14.73
C ALA A 306 31.86 -7.86 -15.82
N GLY A 307 32.27 -7.77 -17.09
CA GLY A 307 31.55 -8.37 -18.22
C GLY A 307 31.40 -9.89 -18.10
N GLY A 308 32.45 -10.60 -17.66
CA GLY A 308 32.40 -12.04 -17.42
C GLY A 308 31.43 -12.41 -16.29
N TYR A 309 31.45 -11.66 -15.19
CA TYR A 309 30.51 -11.89 -14.08
C TYR A 309 29.06 -11.63 -14.48
N TRP A 310 28.78 -10.62 -15.32
CA TRP A 310 27.44 -10.38 -15.84
C TRP A 310 26.97 -11.50 -16.78
N SER A 311 27.85 -11.97 -17.66
CA SER A 311 27.58 -13.13 -18.52
C SER A 311 27.17 -14.37 -17.69
N GLU A 312 27.94 -14.71 -16.66
CA GLU A 312 27.62 -15.82 -15.74
C GLU A 312 26.27 -15.59 -15.00
N ALA A 313 26.01 -14.37 -14.55
CA ALA A 313 24.80 -14.04 -13.83
C ALA A 313 23.54 -14.18 -14.71
N PHE A 314 23.59 -13.72 -15.97
CA PHE A 314 22.50 -13.90 -16.93
C PHE A 314 22.34 -15.37 -17.36
N GLN A 315 23.44 -16.13 -17.52
CA GLN A 315 23.36 -17.58 -17.79
C GLN A 315 22.62 -18.33 -16.68
N ARG A 316 22.91 -18.01 -15.40
CA ARG A 316 22.22 -18.59 -14.26
C ARG A 316 20.74 -18.24 -14.23
N LEU A 317 20.41 -16.98 -14.52
CA LEU A 317 19.02 -16.52 -14.62
C LEU A 317 18.26 -17.29 -15.71
N VAL A 318 18.79 -17.35 -16.94
CA VAL A 318 18.17 -18.07 -18.06
C VAL A 318 17.99 -19.55 -17.76
N SER A 319 19.01 -20.21 -17.20
CA SER A 319 18.93 -21.61 -16.78
C SER A 319 17.80 -21.85 -15.77
N THR A 320 17.63 -20.93 -14.82
CA THR A 320 16.58 -21.00 -13.80
C THR A 320 15.18 -20.82 -14.42
N LEU A 321 15.02 -19.88 -15.35
CA LEU A 321 13.74 -19.67 -16.06
C LEU A 321 13.36 -20.88 -16.92
N ARG A 322 14.33 -21.48 -17.64
CA ARG A 322 14.10 -22.72 -18.41
C ARG A 322 13.69 -23.89 -17.51
N LEU A 323 14.34 -24.05 -16.36
CA LEU A 323 13.95 -25.07 -15.38
C LEU A 323 12.52 -24.85 -14.89
N ARG A 324 12.16 -23.62 -14.53
CA ARG A 324 10.79 -23.27 -14.10
C ARG A 324 9.75 -23.51 -15.20
N ALA A 325 10.07 -23.19 -16.46
CA ALA A 325 9.21 -23.46 -17.60
C ALA A 325 8.93 -24.97 -17.73
N ALA A 326 9.98 -25.80 -17.70
CA ALA A 326 9.85 -27.26 -17.75
C ALA A 326 9.01 -27.79 -16.57
N MET A 327 9.21 -27.28 -15.35
CA MET A 327 8.40 -27.68 -14.19
C MET A 327 6.92 -27.31 -14.34
N HIS A 328 6.61 -26.14 -14.89
CA HIS A 328 5.22 -25.73 -15.14
C HIS A 328 4.55 -26.62 -16.19
N GLU A 329 5.26 -26.97 -17.27
CA GLU A 329 4.76 -27.87 -18.32
C GLU A 329 4.37 -29.23 -17.73
N GLU A 330 5.26 -29.85 -16.95
CA GLU A 330 5.02 -31.14 -16.29
C GLU A 330 3.83 -31.09 -15.31
N LEU A 331 3.72 -30.02 -14.51
CA LEU A 331 2.63 -29.85 -13.53
C LEU A 331 1.28 -29.53 -14.17
N SER A 332 1.27 -28.87 -15.34
CA SER A 332 0.04 -28.53 -16.07
C SER A 332 -0.54 -29.68 -16.88
N THR A 333 0.25 -30.72 -17.12
CA THR A 333 -0.13 -31.90 -17.90
C THR A 333 -0.79 -32.99 -17.03
N THR A 334 -0.91 -32.75 -15.71
CA THR A 334 -1.56 -33.63 -14.72
C THR A 334 -2.94 -33.11 -14.32
#